data_AF-A0A9P3IEG6-F1
#
_entry.id   AF-A0A9P3IEG6-F1
#
_cell.length_a   1.000
_cell.length_b   1.000
_cell.length_c   1.000
_cell.angle_alpha   90.00
_cell.angle_beta   90.00
_cell.angle_gamma   90.00
#
_symmetry.space_group_name_H-M   'P 1'
#
loop_
_entity.id
_entity.type
_entity.pdbx_description
1 polymer ?
#
loop_
_entity_poly.entity_id
_entity_poly.type
_entity_poly.pdbx_seq_one_letter_code
_entity_poly.pdbx_strand_id
1 'polypeptide(L)'
;PTSGEYVLSWEQRVRIALDAAKGLAYLHESNIIHRDFKASNILLAEDYSARLTDFGMARAGPTAGRRTSRRESWARWATSTHYMERAADEEE
;
A
#
# COMPACT_ATOMS: atom_id res chain seq x y z
N PRO A 1 5.46 -37.57 13.57
CA PRO A 1 5.32 -36.14 13.24
C PRO A 1 4.04 -35.90 12.43
N THR A 2 2.92 -35.70 13.13
CA THR A 2 1.61 -35.40 12.54
C THR A 2 1.40 -33.89 12.53
N SER A 3 0.90 -33.39 11.41
CA SER A 3 0.63 -32.01 11.04
C SER A 3 -0.41 -31.32 11.94
N GLY A 4 -0.05 -31.08 13.21
CA GLY A 4 -0.79 -30.23 14.15
C GLY A 4 -0.26 -28.80 14.12
N GLU A 5 -0.84 -27.99 13.24
CA GLU A 5 -1.13 -26.56 13.42
C GLU A 5 -0.07 -25.70 14.14
N TYR A 6 0.84 -25.09 13.37
CA TYR A 6 1.55 -23.86 13.77
C TYR A 6 0.58 -22.66 13.76
N VAL A 7 -0.50 -22.76 14.51
CA VAL A 7 -1.54 -21.72 14.60
C VAL A 7 -1.15 -20.79 15.74
N LEU A 8 -0.87 -19.53 15.40
CA LEU A 8 -0.59 -18.49 16.39
C LEU A 8 -1.74 -18.40 17.40
N SER A 9 -1.40 -18.27 18.68
CA SER A 9 -2.37 -17.96 19.73
C SER A 9 -3.07 -16.63 19.43
N TRP A 10 -4.24 -16.42 20.01
CA TRP A 10 -4.97 -15.16 19.83
C TRP A 10 -4.14 -13.96 20.29
N GLU A 11 -3.45 -14.10 21.42
CA GLU A 11 -2.58 -13.08 22.00
C GLU A 11 -1.42 -12.74 21.07
N GLN A 12 -0.81 -13.75 20.42
CA GLN A 12 0.25 -13.54 19.44
C GLN A 12 -0.28 -12.76 18.22
N ARG A 13 -1.47 -13.10 17.72
CA ARG A 13 -2.09 -12.39 16.58
C ARG A 13 -2.35 -10.92 16.91
N VAL A 14 -2.88 -10.65 18.10
CA VAL A 14 -3.13 -9.27 18.57
C VAL A 14 -1.83 -8.49 18.70
N ARG A 15 -0.76 -9.11 19.25
CA ARG A 15 0.56 -8.48 19.35
C ARG A 15 1.14 -8.12 17.98
N ILE A 16 1.08 -9.05 17.04
CA ILE A 16 1.56 -8.85 15.66
C ILE A 16 0.79 -7.72 14.97
N ALA A 17 -0.54 -7.72 15.08
CA ALA A 17 -1.37 -6.67 14.49
C ALA A 17 -1.07 -5.29 15.11
N LEU A 18 -0.85 -5.24 16.43
CA LEU A 18 -0.49 -4.02 17.13
C LEU A 18 0.86 -3.47 16.65
N ASP A 19 1.88 -4.33 16.54
CA ASP A 19 3.21 -3.92 16.08
C ASP A 19 3.19 -3.44 14.61
N ALA A 20 2.45 -4.12 13.75
CA ALA A 20 2.23 -3.68 12.37
C ALA A 20 1.51 -2.32 12.31
N ALA A 21 0.49 -2.10 13.15
CA ALA A 21 -0.23 -0.85 13.23
C ALA A 21 0.65 0.30 13.75
N LYS A 22 1.52 0.04 14.74
CA LYS A 22 2.51 1.02 15.20
C LYS A 22 3.49 1.42 14.10
N GLY A 23 4.00 0.44 13.36
CA GLY A 23 4.85 0.69 12.19
C GLY A 23 4.15 1.56 11.14
N LEU A 24 2.85 1.28 10.88
CA LEU A 24 2.06 2.07 9.93
C LEU A 24 1.81 3.50 10.44
N ALA A 25 1.50 3.66 11.73
CA ALA A 25 1.30 4.96 12.37
C ALA A 25 2.56 5.83 12.27
N TYR A 26 3.73 5.25 12.53
CA TYR A 26 5.02 5.92 12.38
C TYR A 26 5.26 6.47 10.96
N LEU A 27 4.87 5.71 9.93
CA LEU A 27 4.94 6.19 8.54
C LEU A 27 4.01 7.38 8.31
N HIS A 28 2.78 7.30 8.82
CA HIS A 28 1.80 8.37 8.66
C HIS A 28 2.22 9.66 9.39
N GLU A 29 2.83 9.56 10.57
CA GLU A 29 3.44 10.69 11.29
C GLU A 29 4.53 11.36 10.46
N SER A 30 5.27 10.58 9.68
CA SER A 30 6.29 11.07 8.74
C SER A 30 5.72 11.52 7.39
N ASN A 31 4.39 11.64 7.26
CA ASN A 31 3.68 11.93 6.01
C ASN A 31 4.09 10.97 4.87
N ILE A 32 4.21 9.67 5.17
CA ILE A 32 4.49 8.61 4.20
C ILE A 32 3.30 7.66 4.16
N ILE A 33 2.76 7.41 2.96
CA ILE A 33 1.70 6.43 2.71
C ILE A 33 2.33 5.15 2.16
N HIS A 34 2.14 4.01 2.84
CA HIS A 34 2.69 2.70 2.43
C HIS A 34 2.11 2.20 1.08
N ARG A 35 0.79 2.39 0.87
CA ARG A 35 -0.01 1.97 -0.30
C ARG A 35 -0.10 0.46 -0.61
N ASP A 36 0.74 -0.38 -0.01
CA ASP A 36 0.66 -1.85 -0.12
C ASP A 36 0.70 -2.54 1.26
N PHE A 37 -0.21 -2.15 2.17
CA PHE A 37 -0.28 -2.70 3.53
C PHE A 37 -1.07 -4.01 3.54
N LYS A 38 -0.38 -5.14 3.73
CA LYS A 38 -0.95 -6.49 3.72
C LYS A 38 -0.09 -7.46 4.54
N ALA A 39 -0.66 -8.60 4.92
CA ALA A 39 0.00 -9.59 5.77
C ALA A 39 1.33 -10.12 5.20
N SER A 40 1.45 -10.30 3.89
CA SER A 40 2.70 -10.75 3.25
C SER A 40 3.83 -9.72 3.33
N ASN A 41 3.51 -8.45 3.66
CA ASN A 41 4.46 -7.36 3.82
C ASN A 41 4.73 -7.05 5.31
N ILE A 42 4.37 -7.98 6.20
CA ILE A 42 4.69 -7.94 7.63
C ILE A 42 5.68 -9.07 7.92
N LEU A 43 6.91 -8.71 8.25
CA LEU A 43 7.94 -9.66 8.67
C LEU A 43 7.80 -9.94 10.16
N LEU A 44 7.93 -11.21 10.54
CA LEU A 44 7.96 -11.65 11.94
C LEU A 44 9.39 -12.09 12.29
N ALA A 45 9.91 -11.56 13.39
CA ALA A 45 11.12 -12.11 14.00
C ALA A 45 10.79 -13.35 14.85
N GLU A 46 11.82 -14.02 15.38
CA GLU A 46 11.67 -15.23 16.20
C GLU A 46 10.82 -15.02 17.46
N ASP A 47 10.80 -13.78 17.98
CA ASP A 47 10.00 -13.38 19.14
C ASP A 47 8.56 -12.93 18.79
N TYR A 48 8.15 -13.08 17.53
CA TYR A 48 6.89 -12.58 16.97
C TYR A 48 6.75 -11.04 16.98
N SER A 49 7.84 -10.29 17.12
CA SER A 49 7.81 -8.85 16.82
C SER A 49 7.58 -8.63 15.32
N ALA A 50 6.64 -7.74 15.00
CA ALA A 50 6.22 -7.49 13.62
C ALA A 50 6.83 -6.20 13.06
N ARG A 51 7.28 -6.25 11.80
CA ARG A 51 7.88 -5.10 11.08
C ARG A 51 7.34 -4.98 9.67
N LEU A 52 7.10 -3.75 9.22
CA LEU A 52 6.68 -3.49 7.84
C LEU A 52 7.86 -3.64 6.87
N THR A 53 7.56 -4.18 5.69
CA THR A 53 8.48 -4.30 4.57
C THR A 53 7.82 -3.86 3.26
N ASP A 54 8.58 -3.89 2.17
CA ASP A 54 8.17 -3.57 0.82
C ASP A 54 7.61 -2.14 0.65
N PHE A 55 8.53 -1.19 0.73
CA PHE A 55 8.27 0.23 0.50
C PHE A 55 8.33 0.62 -0.98
N GLY A 56 8.36 -0.32 -1.92
CA GLY A 56 8.46 -0.02 -3.37
C GLY A 56 7.30 0.86 -3.85
N MET A 57 6.14 0.68 -3.21
CA MET A 57 4.94 1.48 -3.47
C MET A 57 4.78 2.67 -2.53
N ALA A 58 5.63 2.88 -1.53
CA ALA A 58 5.48 3.98 -0.59
C ALA A 58 5.65 5.34 -1.27
N ARG A 59 4.88 6.35 -0.84
CA ARG A 59 4.94 7.72 -1.37
C ARG A 59 4.72 8.74 -0.26
N ALA A 60 5.27 9.93 -0.44
CA ALA A 60 4.90 11.07 0.40
C ALA A 60 3.39 11.30 0.31
N GLY A 61 2.78 11.49 1.47
CA GLY A 61 1.38 11.88 1.59
C GLY A 61 1.16 13.30 1.07
N PRO A 62 -0.10 13.64 0.76
CA PRO A 62 -0.44 14.99 0.33
C PRO A 62 -0.03 16.00 1.41
N THR A 63 0.92 16.87 1.09
CA THR A 63 1.15 18.08 1.87
C THR A 63 -0.08 18.97 1.72
N ALA A 64 -0.46 19.70 2.78
CA ALA A 64 -1.55 20.66 2.72
C ALA A 64 -1.32 21.61 1.52
N GLY A 65 -2.10 21.44 0.45
CA GLY A 65 -1.95 22.15 -0.83
C GLY A 65 -1.66 21.31 -2.07
N ARG A 66 -1.28 20.02 -1.96
CA ARG A 66 -1.05 19.13 -3.12
C ARG A 66 -1.85 17.84 -3.00
N ARG A 67 -3.03 17.79 -3.65
CA ARG A 67 -3.76 16.54 -3.89
C ARG A 67 -2.88 15.65 -4.78
N THR A 68 -2.53 14.45 -4.33
CA THR A 68 -1.85 13.47 -5.19
C THR A 68 -2.88 12.94 -6.18
N SER A 69 -2.96 13.51 -7.39
CA SER A 69 -3.89 13.00 -8.40
C SER A 69 -3.34 11.73 -9.03
N ARG A 70 -4.06 10.61 -8.85
CA ARG A 70 -3.79 9.34 -9.56
C ARG A 70 -4.53 9.26 -10.91
N ARG A 71 -5.21 10.30 -11.38
CA ARG A 71 -6.02 10.22 -12.63
C ARG A 71 -6.05 11.48 -13.51
N GLU A 72 -5.22 12.50 -13.27
CA GLU A 72 -5.35 13.79 -13.99
C GLU A 72 -4.36 14.00 -15.15
N SER A 73 -3.70 12.94 -15.62
CA SER A 73 -2.87 13.06 -16.83
C SER A 73 -3.68 12.92 -18.11
N TRP A 74 -4.79 12.16 -18.12
CA TRP A 74 -5.58 11.93 -19.34
C TRP A 74 -6.47 13.13 -19.69
N ALA A 75 -6.98 13.83 -18.67
CA ALA A 75 -7.83 15.01 -18.86
C ALA A 75 -7.09 16.21 -19.47
N ARG A 76 -5.75 16.29 -19.34
CA ARG A 76 -4.94 17.34 -19.99
C ARG A 76 -4.69 17.10 -21.48
N TRP A 77 -4.86 15.86 -21.96
CA TRP A 77 -4.73 15.51 -23.38
C TRP A 77 -6.10 15.53 -24.08
N ALA A 78 -7.19 15.43 -23.31
CA ALA A 78 -8.57 15.49 -23.78
C ALA A 78 -9.07 16.91 -24.16
N THR A 79 -8.26 17.96 -24.01
CA THR A 79 -8.64 19.34 -24.38
C THR A 79 -8.36 19.70 -25.84
N SER A 80 -7.84 18.79 -26.66
CA SER A 80 -7.78 18.98 -28.11
C SER A 80 -8.70 17.98 -28.78
N THR A 81 -9.82 18.47 -29.33
CA THR A 81 -10.87 17.71 -30.06
C THR A 81 -10.38 17.07 -31.37
N HIS A 82 -9.09 16.72 -31.46
CA HIS A 82 -8.46 16.15 -32.65
C HIS A 82 -7.72 14.82 -32.40
N TYR A 83 -7.66 14.33 -31.14
CA TYR A 83 -6.96 13.08 -30.80
C TYR A 83 -7.88 11.89 -30.50
N MET A 84 -9.21 12.08 -30.49
CA MET A 84 -10.17 11.02 -30.13
C MET A 84 -10.58 10.14 -31.32
N GLU A 85 -10.31 10.53 -32.56
CA GLU A 85 -10.76 9.74 -33.74
C GLU A 85 -9.79 8.62 -34.13
N ARG A 86 -8.54 8.64 -33.65
CA ARG A 86 -7.56 7.60 -34.02
C ARG A 86 -7.43 6.47 -33.00
N ALA A 87 -7.96 6.65 -31.79
CA ALA A 87 -7.86 5.66 -30.71
C ALA A 87 -9.08 4.73 -30.61
N ALA A 88 -10.12 4.97 -31.42
CA ALA A 88 -11.32 4.13 -31.45
C ALA A 88 -11.21 2.94 -32.43
N ASP A 89 -10.21 2.92 -33.30
CA ASP A 89 -10.10 1.97 -34.41
C ASP A 89 -9.04 0.85 -34.21
N GLU A 90 -8.34 0.81 -33.07
CA GLU A 90 -7.30 -0.21 -32.81
C GLU A 90 -7.58 -1.04 -31.54
N GLU A 91 -8.85 -1.30 -31.23
CA GLU A 91 -9.28 -2.37 -30.31
C GLU A 91 -10.45 -3.20 -30.90
N GLU A 92 -10.21 -3.85 -32.05
CA GLU A 92 -10.85 -5.14 -32.41
C GLU A 92 -9.80 -6.25 -32.47
#